data_AF-A0AAE4AZM6-F1
#
_entry.id   AF-A0AAE4AZM6-F1
#
_cell.length_a   1.000
_cell.length_b   1.000
_cell.length_c   1.000
_cell.angle_alpha   90.00
_cell.angle_beta   90.00
_cell.angle_gamma   90.00
#
_symmetry.space_group_name_H-M   'P 1'
#
loop_
_entity.id
_entity.type
_entity.pdbx_description
1 polymer ?
#
loop_
_entity_poly.entity_id
_entity_poly.type
_entity_poly.pdbx_seq_one_letter_code
_entity_poly.pdbx_strand_id
1 'polypeptide(L)'
;MMALARMAALLGLAGAAVHLALTGAHVTHAPLITLALIMLAFVCVPCSIRLWRTPYDRGAWRGALVVAGVMAMLHLAMRPGGAMLAAVLSVAALQATIGATALCRPAPLHSDA
;
A
#
# COMPACT_ATOMS: atom_id res chain seq x y z
N MET A 1 13.03 -12.82 0.64
CA MET A 1 11.69 -12.28 0.98
C MET A 1 11.76 -10.95 1.71
N MET A 2 12.69 -10.80 2.67
CA MET A 2 12.87 -9.55 3.43
C MET A 2 12.98 -8.29 2.55
N ALA A 3 13.74 -8.35 1.45
CA ALA A 3 13.92 -7.23 0.53
C ALA A 3 12.62 -6.82 -0.17
N LEU A 4 11.83 -7.79 -0.66
CA LEU A 4 10.54 -7.55 -1.32
C LEU A 4 9.51 -6.95 -0.35
N ALA A 5 9.43 -7.48 0.87
CA ALA A 5 8.54 -6.95 1.90
C ALA A 5 8.93 -5.51 2.29
N ARG A 6 10.24 -5.23 2.40
CA ARG A 6 10.75 -3.87 2.63
C ARG A 6 10.39 -2.93 1.49
N MET A 7 10.59 -3.32 0.23
CA MET A 7 10.19 -2.50 -0.92
C MET A 7 8.68 -2.20 -0.91
N ALA A 8 7.84 -3.22 -0.72
CA ALA A 8 6.39 -3.05 -0.66
C ALA A 8 5.96 -2.16 0.52
N ALA A 9 6.59 -2.30 1.68
CA ALA A 9 6.33 -1.46 2.84
C ALA A 9 6.81 -0.01 2.64
N LEU A 10 7.98 0.21 2.03
CA LEU A 10 8.45 1.55 1.65
C LEU A 10 7.49 2.22 0.68
N LEU A 11 6.99 1.48 -0.32
CA LEU A 11 6.04 2.01 -1.30
C LEU A 11 4.74 2.47 -0.63
N GLY A 12 4.22 1.67 0.32
CA GLY A 12 3.04 2.02 1.11
C GLY A 12 3.26 3.23 2.03
N LEU A 13 4.43 3.30 2.70
CA LEU A 13 4.80 4.44 3.55
C LEU A 13 5.02 5.72 2.74
N ALA A 14 5.65 5.64 1.58
CA ALA A 14 5.84 6.78 0.68
C ALA A 14 4.49 7.33 0.21
N GLY A 15 3.55 6.45 -0.19
CA GLY A 15 2.19 6.86 -0.55
C GLY A 15 1.45 7.55 0.61
N ALA A 16 1.56 7.01 1.84
CA ALA A 16 0.97 7.63 3.03
C ALA A 16 1.58 9.01 3.31
N ALA A 17 2.90 9.15 3.19
CA ALA A 17 3.59 10.43 3.38
C ALA A 17 3.15 11.48 2.35
N VAL A 18 3.01 11.10 1.08
CA VAL A 18 2.52 12.00 0.02
C VAL A 18 1.09 12.46 0.32
N HIS A 19 0.20 11.54 0.71
CA HIS A 19 -1.17 11.91 1.08
C HIS A 19 -1.21 12.86 2.29
N LEU A 20 -0.39 12.61 3.32
CA LEU A 20 -0.28 13.48 4.49
C LEU A 20 0.28 14.87 4.11
N ALA A 21 1.29 14.95 3.25
CA ALA A 21 1.80 16.24 2.78
C ALA A 21 0.70 17.04 2.04
N LEU A 22 -0.09 16.36 1.21
CA LEU A 22 -1.22 16.96 0.50
C LEU A 22 -2.35 17.40 1.44
N THR A 23 -2.58 16.70 2.57
CA THR A 23 -3.59 17.15 3.55
C THR A 23 -3.30 18.52 4.14
N GLY A 24 -2.03 18.86 4.35
CA GLY A 24 -1.62 20.16 4.85
C GLY A 24 -2.00 21.30 3.89
N ALA A 25 -1.94 21.04 2.58
CA ALA A 25 -2.29 22.01 1.55
C ALA A 25 -3.81 22.24 1.42
N HIS A 26 -4.64 21.28 1.84
CA HIS A 26 -6.09 21.31 1.65
C HIS A 26 -6.91 21.48 2.93
N VAL A 27 -6.27 21.51 4.10
CA VAL A 27 -6.95 21.59 5.41
C VAL A 27 -7.88 22.80 5.54
N THR A 28 -7.55 23.91 4.87
CA THR A 28 -8.32 25.16 4.90
C THR A 28 -9.50 25.20 3.92
N HIS A 29 -9.49 24.35 2.88
CA HIS A 29 -10.45 24.44 1.78
C HIS A 29 -11.35 23.21 1.63
N ALA A 30 -10.96 22.04 2.15
CA ALA A 30 -11.71 20.80 2.02
C ALA A 30 -11.54 19.88 3.26
N PRO A 31 -12.13 20.22 4.42
CA PRO A 31 -11.89 19.52 5.68
C PRO A 31 -12.35 18.05 5.65
N LEU A 32 -13.40 17.72 4.91
CA LEU A 32 -13.86 16.34 4.74
C LEU A 32 -12.85 15.47 3.98
N ILE A 33 -12.22 16.02 2.95
CA ILE A 33 -11.17 15.33 2.18
C ILE A 33 -9.95 15.11 3.06
N THR A 34 -9.57 16.12 3.85
CA THR A 34 -8.49 16.00 4.82
C THR A 34 -8.75 14.91 5.85
N LEU A 35 -9.96 14.83 6.40
CA LEU A 35 -10.32 13.77 7.35
C LEU A 35 -10.23 12.38 6.71
N ALA A 36 -10.72 12.23 5.47
CA ALA A 36 -10.64 10.97 4.74
C ALA A 36 -9.19 10.54 4.48
N LEU A 37 -8.32 11.47 4.08
CA LEU A 37 -6.89 11.21 3.86
C LEU A 37 -6.16 10.84 5.16
N ILE A 38 -6.49 11.49 6.28
CA ILE A 38 -5.94 11.14 7.60
C ILE A 38 -6.37 9.73 8.02
N MET A 39 -7.67 9.42 7.92
CA MET A 39 -8.19 8.07 8.21
C MET A 39 -7.50 7.01 7.34
N LEU A 40 -7.27 7.31 6.07
CA LEU A 40 -6.56 6.43 5.16
C LEU A 40 -5.11 6.20 5.58
N ALA A 41 -4.40 7.25 6.02
CA ALA A 41 -3.05 7.13 6.56
C ALA A 41 -3.01 6.24 7.80
N PHE A 42 -4.00 6.34 8.69
CA PHE A 42 -4.13 5.46 9.87
C PHE A 42 -4.31 3.98 9.54
N VAL A 43 -4.83 3.65 8.35
CA VAL A 43 -4.91 2.26 7.88
C VAL A 43 -3.63 1.82 7.18
N CYS A 44 -3.10 2.66 6.27
CA CYS A 44 -1.95 2.32 5.44
C CYS A 44 -0.66 2.13 6.26
N VAL A 45 -0.40 3.02 7.23
CA VAL A 45 0.82 2.99 8.06
C VAL A 45 0.97 1.68 8.84
N PRO A 46 0.01 1.24 9.68
CA PRO A 46 0.15 -0.01 10.42
C PRO A 46 0.20 -1.23 9.50
N CYS A 47 -0.49 -1.23 8.36
CA CYS A 47 -0.37 -2.30 7.37
C CYS A 47 1.04 -2.40 6.79
N SER A 48 1.65 -1.27 6.42
CA SER A 48 3.04 -1.22 5.95
C SER A 48 4.04 -1.61 7.04
N ILE A 49 3.85 -1.14 8.28
CA ILE A 49 4.70 -1.50 9.42
C ILE A 49 4.59 -3.00 9.74
N ARG A 50 3.37 -3.56 9.73
CA ARG A 50 3.16 -5.00 9.94
C ARG A 50 3.85 -5.80 8.85
N LEU A 51 3.70 -5.43 7.58
CA LEU A 51 4.41 -6.08 6.47
C LEU A 51 5.94 -6.02 6.63
N TRP A 52 6.46 -4.89 7.12
CA TRP A 52 7.88 -4.73 7.41
C TRP A 52 8.37 -5.66 8.52
N ARG A 53 7.60 -5.76 9.62
CA ARG A 53 7.97 -6.54 10.81
C ARG A 53 7.79 -8.04 10.60
N THR A 54 6.74 -8.45 9.90
CA THR A 54 6.38 -9.87 9.70
C THR A 54 6.31 -10.21 8.20
N PRO A 55 7.45 -10.18 7.46
CA PRO A 55 7.47 -10.34 6.01
C PRO A 55 7.18 -11.78 5.53
N TYR A 56 7.15 -12.75 6.45
CA TYR A 56 6.82 -14.15 6.19
C TYR A 56 5.33 -14.46 6.46
N ASP A 57 4.60 -13.53 7.10
CA ASP A 57 3.17 -13.71 7.40
C ASP A 57 2.33 -13.45 6.14
N ARG A 58 1.65 -14.50 5.65
CA ARG A 58 0.72 -14.40 4.52
C ARG A 58 -0.45 -13.46 4.82
N GLY A 59 -0.87 -13.35 6.08
CA GLY A 59 -1.92 -12.42 6.51
C GLY A 59 -1.51 -10.95 6.31
N ALA A 60 -0.25 -10.62 6.60
CA ALA A 60 0.30 -9.29 6.37
C ALA A 60 0.32 -8.95 4.87
N TRP A 61 0.72 -9.89 4.01
CA TRP A 61 0.70 -9.72 2.55
C TRP A 61 -0.71 -9.53 1.98
N ARG A 62 -1.68 -10.33 2.44
CA ARG A 62 -3.08 -10.18 2.03
C ARG A 62 -3.63 -8.81 2.41
N GLY A 63 -3.39 -8.37 3.65
CA GLY A 63 -3.80 -7.04 4.12
C GLY A 63 -3.20 -5.92 3.25
N ALA A 64 -1.90 -5.99 2.97
CA ALA A 64 -1.22 -5.01 2.12
C ALA A 64 -1.78 -4.97 0.69
N LEU A 65 -2.07 -6.12 0.09
CA LEU A 65 -2.67 -6.21 -1.26
C LEU A 65 -4.10 -5.68 -1.29
N VAL A 66 -4.91 -5.99 -0.27
CA VAL A 66 -6.27 -5.45 -0.16
C VAL A 66 -6.23 -3.92 -0.07
N VAL A 67 -5.38 -3.37 0.79
CA VAL A 67 -5.21 -1.91 0.90
C VAL A 67 -4.75 -1.32 -0.43
N ALA A 68 -3.75 -1.90 -1.09
CA ALA A 68 -3.28 -1.43 -2.40
C ALA A 68 -4.39 -1.45 -3.47
N GLY A 69 -5.22 -2.51 -3.49
CA GLY A 69 -6.35 -2.61 -4.40
C GLY A 69 -7.43 -1.55 -4.14
N VAL A 70 -7.81 -1.35 -2.87
CA VAL A 70 -8.75 -0.30 -2.47
C VAL A 70 -8.22 1.08 -2.86
N MET A 71 -6.94 1.35 -2.60
CA MET A 71 -6.30 2.61 -2.98
C MET A 71 -6.32 2.86 -4.49
N ALA A 72 -6.03 1.83 -5.29
CA ALA A 72 -6.07 1.94 -6.74
C ALA A 72 -7.49 2.22 -7.24
N MET A 73 -8.50 1.52 -6.71
CA MET A 73 -9.90 1.74 -7.08
C MET A 73 -10.38 3.14 -6.72
N LEU A 74 -10.04 3.64 -5.52
CA LEU A 74 -10.36 5.01 -5.11
C LEU A 74 -9.73 6.04 -6.06
N HIS A 75 -8.47 5.85 -6.44
CA HIS A 75 -7.82 6.73 -7.40
C HIS A 75 -8.51 6.66 -8.75
N LEU A 76 -8.80 5.48 -9.29
CA LEU A 76 -9.46 5.33 -10.59
C LEU A 76 -10.87 5.93 -10.61
N ALA A 77 -11.61 5.86 -9.50
CA ALA A 77 -12.92 6.48 -9.36
C ALA A 77 -12.87 8.02 -9.49
N MET A 78 -11.74 8.64 -9.13
CA MET A 78 -11.48 10.07 -9.35
C MET A 78 -11.08 10.42 -10.79
N ARG A 79 -11.02 9.43 -11.70
CA ARG A 79 -10.70 9.58 -13.12
C ARG A 79 -9.40 10.41 -13.37
N PRO A 80 -8.26 9.98 -12.81
CA PRO A 80 -7.00 10.72 -12.92
C PRO A 80 -6.56 10.74 -14.39
N GLY A 81 -6.02 11.87 -14.82
CA GLY A 81 -5.47 12.06 -16.17
C GLY A 81 -3.95 11.98 -16.20
N GLY A 82 -3.39 11.69 -17.38
CA GLY A 82 -1.97 11.86 -17.70
C GLY A 82 -1.02 11.14 -16.73
N ALA A 83 -0.05 11.89 -16.20
CA ALA A 83 1.01 11.36 -15.33
C ALA A 83 0.47 10.74 -14.03
N MET A 84 -0.63 11.24 -13.49
CA MET A 84 -1.23 10.71 -12.26
C MET A 84 -1.78 9.30 -12.47
N LEU A 85 -2.45 9.06 -13.60
CA LEU A 85 -2.94 7.72 -13.96
C LEU A 85 -1.78 6.73 -14.10
N ALA A 86 -0.71 7.13 -14.77
CA ALA A 86 0.48 6.30 -14.92
C ALA A 86 1.12 5.97 -13.56
N ALA A 87 1.20 6.95 -12.65
CA ALA A 87 1.72 6.74 -11.30
C ALA A 87 0.85 5.77 -10.47
N VAL A 88 -0.47 5.94 -10.49
CA VAL A 88 -1.42 5.06 -9.78
C VAL A 88 -1.31 3.62 -10.28
N LEU A 89 -1.32 3.42 -11.60
CA LEU A 89 -1.26 2.09 -12.21
C LEU A 89 0.10 1.41 -11.98
N SER A 90 1.21 2.16 -12.06
CA SER A 90 2.55 1.59 -11.82
C SER A 90 2.74 1.16 -10.37
N VAL A 91 2.31 1.97 -9.40
CA VAL A 91 2.34 1.61 -7.97
C VAL A 91 1.46 0.40 -7.69
N ALA A 92 0.25 0.36 -8.24
CA ALA A 92 -0.67 -0.77 -8.08
C ALA A 92 -0.09 -2.06 -8.69
N ALA A 93 0.44 -1.99 -9.91
CA ALA A 93 1.07 -3.13 -10.58
C ALA A 93 2.30 -3.63 -9.82
N LEU A 94 3.13 -2.72 -9.27
CA LEU A 94 4.30 -3.09 -8.49
C LEU A 94 3.91 -3.79 -7.18
N GLN A 95 2.92 -3.27 -6.44
CA GLN A 95 2.39 -3.95 -5.25
C GLN A 95 1.80 -5.32 -5.57
N ALA A 96 1.02 -5.42 -6.65
CA ALA A 96 0.39 -6.67 -7.06
C ALA A 96 1.43 -7.74 -7.44
N THR A 97 2.42 -7.38 -8.25
CA THR A 97 3.50 -8.28 -8.67
C THR A 97 4.36 -8.73 -7.49
N ILE A 98 4.76 -7.80 -6.61
CA ILE A 98 5.52 -8.14 -5.40
C ILE A 98 4.71 -9.05 -4.47
N GLY A 99 3.43 -8.72 -4.22
CA GLY A 99 2.57 -9.53 -3.39
C GLY A 99 2.28 -10.92 -3.97
N ALA A 100 2.07 -11.02 -5.29
CA ALA A 100 1.87 -12.31 -5.96
C ALA A 100 3.11 -13.20 -5.87
N THR A 101 4.31 -12.65 -6.10
CA THR A 101 5.56 -13.43 -5.95
C THR A 101 5.80 -13.89 -4.51
N ALA A 102 5.37 -13.11 -3.52
CA ALA A 102 5.46 -13.49 -2.12
C ALA A 102 4.44 -14.58 -1.72
N LEU A 103 3.21 -14.53 -2.26
CA LEU A 103 2.14 -15.48 -1.94
C LEU A 103 2.23 -16.80 -2.71
N CYS A 104 2.71 -16.77 -3.95
CA CYS A 104 2.86 -17.96 -4.80
C CYS A 104 4.13 -18.76 -4.51
N ARG A 105 5.05 -18.23 -3.71
CA ARG A 105 6.23 -18.99 -3.28
C ARG A 105 5.79 -20.13 -2.36
N PRO A 106 6.20 -21.38 -2.63
CA PRO A 106 5.92 -22.49 -1.73
C PRO A 106 6.48 -22.14 -0.35
N ALA A 107 5.67 -22.37 0.69
CA ALA A 107 6.18 -22.28 2.05
C ALA A 107 7.36 -23.26 2.16
N PRO A 108 8.48 -22.91 2.82
CA PRO A 108 9.47 -23.91 3.15
C PRO A 108 8.72 -25.03 3.87
N LEU A 109 8.78 -26.24 3.31
CA LEU A 109 8.33 -27.44 4.01
C LEU A 109 9.00 -27.37 5.38
N HIS A 110 8.18 -27.24 6.42
CA HIS A 110 8.63 -27.50 7.77
C HIS A 110 9.01 -28.98 7.74
N SER A 111 10.28 -29.24 7.43
CA SER A 111 10.91 -30.54 7.60
C SER A 111 11.11 -30.71 9.09
N ASP A 112 9.99 -30.86 9.80
CA ASP A 112 10.03 -31.40 11.14
C ASP A 112 10.33 -32.89 11.00
N ALA A 113 11.39 -33.25 11.71
CA ALA A 113 12.01 -34.56 11.88
C ALA A 113 11.03 -35.75 12.02
#